data_AF-A0A3B0B2Q1-F1
#
_entry.id   AF-A0A3B0B2Q1-F1
#
_cell.length_a   1.000
_cell.length_b   1.000
_cell.length_c   1.000
_cell.angle_alpha   90.00
_cell.angle_beta   90.00
_cell.angle_gamma   90.00
#
_symmetry.space_group_name_H-M   'P 1'
#
loop_
_entity.id
_entity.type
_entity.pdbx_description
1 polymer ?
#
loop_
_entity_poly.entity_id
_entity_poly.type
_entity_poly.pdbx_seq_one_letter_code
_entity_poly.pdbx_strand_id
1 'polypeptide(L)'
;MTDGRSDAPAPPDDESPPAFALTTGREMGYHRTAVDSFLASARLAFETGADELDAADVRTASFPLVKGGYVVAAVDAALGRVEDAFAARARERVVKAEGAGVWVEQARAEAQLILDHLARPSRHRFARTGLLTFGYRVDEVDHVASRIVRYLRDGDALSAEQLRSAAFRMQRGGYREEQVDALLDATIDVILAVR
;
A
#
# COMPACT_ATOMS: atom_id res chain seq x y z
N MET A 1 34.61 -55.94 -28.70
CA MET A 1 34.02 -56.34 -27.42
C MET A 1 34.48 -55.32 -26.40
N THR A 2 33.50 -54.57 -25.86
CA THR A 2 33.50 -53.79 -24.61
C THR A 2 34.56 -52.69 -24.47
N ASP A 3 34.24 -51.42 -24.74
CA ASP A 3 33.32 -50.48 -24.06
C ASP A 3 33.81 -49.95 -22.71
N GLY A 4 33.57 -48.65 -22.54
CA GLY A 4 33.31 -48.08 -21.22
C GLY A 4 34.34 -47.10 -20.70
N ARG A 5 34.76 -46.13 -21.53
CA ARG A 5 35.38 -44.90 -21.03
C ARG A 5 34.41 -44.25 -20.04
N SER A 6 34.80 -44.22 -18.77
CA SER A 6 34.05 -43.62 -17.68
C SER A 6 33.72 -42.17 -18.00
N ASP A 7 32.45 -41.90 -18.28
CA ASP A 7 31.87 -40.57 -18.24
C ASP A 7 31.25 -40.41 -16.85
N ALA A 8 32.03 -39.82 -15.94
CA ALA A 8 31.51 -39.37 -14.66
C ALA A 8 30.99 -37.95 -14.88
N PRO A 9 29.71 -37.65 -14.60
CA PRO A 9 29.22 -36.29 -14.73
C PRO A 9 29.96 -35.39 -13.72
N ALA A 10 30.53 -34.30 -14.22
CA ALA A 10 31.02 -33.22 -13.38
C ALA A 10 29.87 -32.76 -12.45
N PRO A 11 30.15 -32.45 -11.17
CA PRO A 11 29.12 -31.86 -10.32
C PRO A 11 28.63 -30.56 -10.94
N PRO A 12 27.33 -30.23 -10.87
CA PRO A 12 26.85 -28.94 -11.33
C PRO A 12 27.45 -27.86 -10.42
N ASP A 13 28.32 -27.03 -10.99
CA ASP A 13 28.80 -25.81 -10.37
C ASP A 13 27.62 -24.83 -10.29
N ASP A 14 26.90 -24.88 -9.16
CA ASP A 14 25.92 -23.87 -8.78
C ASP A 14 26.69 -22.62 -8.27
N GLU A 15 27.37 -21.93 -9.19
CA GLU A 15 28.23 -20.77 -8.92
C GLU A 15 27.42 -19.46 -8.76
N SER A 16 26.32 -19.51 -8.02
CA SER A 16 25.84 -18.28 -7.37
C SER A 16 26.74 -18.02 -6.16
N PRO A 17 27.31 -16.81 -6.00
CA PRO A 17 28.13 -16.50 -4.83
C PRO A 17 27.30 -16.79 -3.57
N PRO A 18 27.87 -17.49 -2.58
CA PRO A 18 27.12 -17.93 -1.42
C PRO A 18 26.54 -16.71 -0.70
N ALA A 19 25.24 -16.76 -0.41
CA ALA A 19 24.50 -15.66 0.22
C ALA A 19 25.10 -15.27 1.59
N PHE A 20 25.81 -16.19 2.23
CA PHE A 20 26.51 -15.99 3.49
C PHE A 20 27.91 -16.62 3.49
N ALA A 21 28.76 -16.16 4.39
CA ALA A 21 30.06 -16.77 4.63
C ALA A 21 29.91 -18.25 5.07
N LEU A 22 30.81 -19.10 4.60
CA LEU A 22 30.86 -20.53 4.93
C LEU A 22 31.78 -20.78 6.12
N THR A 23 31.44 -21.76 6.96
CA THR A 23 32.33 -22.18 8.05
C THR A 23 33.58 -22.86 7.50
N THR A 24 34.71 -22.70 8.18
CA THR A 24 35.99 -23.31 7.77
C THR A 24 36.51 -24.29 8.83
N GLY A 25 37.27 -25.29 8.40
CA GLY A 25 37.93 -26.24 9.31
C GLY A 25 36.96 -27.18 10.05
N ARG A 26 36.88 -27.02 11.38
CA ARG A 26 36.11 -27.91 12.28
C ARG A 26 34.79 -27.29 12.75
N GLU A 27 34.49 -26.05 12.34
CA GLU A 27 33.27 -25.36 12.72
C GLU A 27 32.05 -25.87 11.94
N MET A 28 30.98 -26.12 12.68
CA MET A 28 29.69 -26.53 12.14
C MET A 28 28.84 -25.29 11.86
N GLY A 29 28.24 -25.23 10.67
CA GLY A 29 27.37 -24.14 10.23
C GLY A 29 25.97 -24.64 9.91
N TYR A 30 25.04 -23.74 9.68
CA TYR A 30 23.68 -24.13 9.29
C TYR A 30 23.64 -24.71 7.86
N HIS A 31 22.77 -25.69 7.66
CA HIS A 31 22.58 -26.33 6.36
C HIS A 31 22.10 -25.31 5.31
N ARG A 32 22.89 -25.13 4.25
CA ARG A 32 22.69 -24.09 3.23
C ARG A 32 21.31 -24.13 2.59
N THR A 33 20.92 -25.28 2.06
CA THR A 33 19.61 -25.46 1.41
C THR A 33 18.42 -25.22 2.34
N ALA A 34 18.58 -25.46 3.64
CA ALA A 34 17.51 -25.26 4.60
C ALA A 34 17.34 -23.77 4.94
N VAL A 35 18.45 -23.03 5.03
CA VAL A 35 18.44 -21.57 5.21
C VAL A 35 17.93 -20.88 3.94
N ASP A 36 18.40 -21.27 2.77
CA ASP A 36 18.04 -20.63 1.51
C ASP A 36 16.55 -20.84 1.15
N SER A 37 16.00 -22.04 1.39
CA SER A 37 14.57 -22.30 1.18
C SER A 37 13.70 -21.51 2.15
N PHE A 38 14.11 -21.40 3.41
CA PHE A 38 13.40 -20.62 4.42
C PHE A 38 13.39 -19.13 4.06
N LEU A 39 14.53 -18.55 3.66
CA LEU A 39 14.62 -17.15 3.24
C LEU A 39 13.80 -16.87 1.97
N ALA A 40 13.76 -17.81 1.02
CA ALA A 40 12.92 -17.69 -0.16
C ALA A 40 11.42 -17.67 0.20
N SER A 41 10.98 -18.56 1.08
CA SER A 41 9.60 -18.59 1.60
C SER A 41 9.25 -17.32 2.37
N ALA A 42 10.14 -16.84 3.24
CA ALA A 42 9.96 -15.59 3.97
C ALA A 42 9.85 -14.39 3.01
N ARG A 43 10.69 -14.32 1.98
CA ARG A 43 10.61 -13.27 0.95
C ARG A 43 9.30 -13.31 0.19
N LEU A 44 8.83 -14.50 -0.19
CA LEU A 44 7.55 -14.68 -0.88
C LEU A 44 6.35 -14.25 -0.01
N ALA A 45 6.35 -14.62 1.27
CA ALA A 45 5.32 -14.21 2.22
C ALA A 45 5.31 -12.68 2.42
N PHE A 46 6.50 -12.06 2.48
CA PHE A 46 6.64 -10.61 2.56
C PHE A 46 6.07 -9.89 1.33
N GLU A 47 6.37 -10.39 0.13
CA GLU A 47 5.92 -9.81 -1.15
C GLU A 47 4.42 -10.01 -1.42
N THR A 48 3.90 -11.19 -1.14
CA THR A 48 2.47 -11.54 -1.37
C THR A 48 1.55 -11.01 -0.28
N GLY A 49 2.09 -10.72 0.92
CA GLY A 49 1.30 -10.27 2.07
C GLY A 49 0.42 -11.37 2.67
N ALA A 50 0.68 -12.63 2.37
CA ALA A 50 0.02 -13.77 3.00
C ALA A 50 0.45 -13.91 4.47
N ASP A 51 -0.51 -14.18 5.36
CA ASP A 51 -0.31 -14.41 6.82
C ASP A 51 0.32 -15.78 7.15
N GLU A 52 1.04 -16.39 6.20
CA GLU A 52 1.65 -17.72 6.37
C GLU A 52 3.01 -17.70 7.08
N LEU A 53 3.60 -16.53 7.31
CA LEU A 53 4.89 -16.36 8.00
C LEU A 53 4.92 -15.03 8.78
N ASP A 54 5.01 -15.12 10.11
CA ASP A 54 5.13 -13.97 11.00
C ASP A 54 6.52 -13.87 11.69
N ALA A 55 6.72 -12.81 12.47
CA ALA A 55 7.98 -12.60 13.20
C ALA A 55 8.27 -13.68 14.26
N ALA A 56 7.23 -14.33 14.80
CA ALA A 56 7.37 -15.41 15.77
C ALA A 56 7.81 -16.72 15.07
N ASP A 57 7.35 -16.95 13.84
CA ASP A 57 7.78 -18.08 13.00
C ASP A 57 9.27 -17.98 12.65
N VAL A 58 9.75 -16.77 12.31
CA VAL A 58 11.18 -16.52 12.05
C VAL A 58 12.05 -16.76 13.28
N ARG A 59 11.56 -16.38 14.48
CA ARG A 59 12.29 -16.58 15.74
C ARG A 59 12.40 -18.05 16.15
N THR A 60 11.45 -18.88 15.73
CA THR A 60 11.39 -20.30 16.12
C THR A 60 12.08 -21.21 15.08
N ALA A 61 12.48 -20.65 13.94
CA ALA A 61 13.16 -21.39 12.88
C ALA A 61 14.49 -22.00 13.38
N SER A 62 14.63 -23.32 13.23
CA SER A 62 15.81 -24.07 13.64
C SER A 62 16.37 -24.83 12.44
N PHE A 63 17.68 -24.72 12.22
CA PHE A 63 18.35 -25.33 11.07
C PHE A 63 19.33 -26.42 11.52
N PRO A 64 19.44 -27.55 10.79
CA PRO A 64 20.44 -28.57 11.06
C PRO A 64 21.87 -28.04 10.91
N LEU A 65 22.77 -28.48 11.80
CA LEU A 65 24.20 -28.13 11.75
C LEU A 65 24.97 -29.13 10.89
N VAL A 66 25.72 -28.64 9.91
CA VAL A 66 26.57 -29.42 9.02
C VAL A 66 27.97 -28.82 8.89
N LYS A 67 28.94 -29.65 8.53
CA LYS A 67 30.31 -29.20 8.29
C LYS A 67 30.37 -28.46 6.95
N GLY A 68 30.93 -27.25 6.93
CA GLY A 68 30.95 -26.39 5.75
C GLY A 68 29.60 -25.73 5.43
N GLY A 69 28.72 -25.61 6.44
CA GLY A 69 27.47 -24.85 6.34
C GLY A 69 27.70 -23.34 6.41
N TYR A 70 26.61 -22.57 6.41
CA TYR A 70 26.71 -21.12 6.62
C TYR A 70 27.11 -20.80 8.06
N VAL A 71 27.93 -19.76 8.23
CA VAL A 71 28.33 -19.26 9.55
C VAL A 71 27.09 -18.84 10.32
N VAL A 72 26.85 -19.50 11.47
CA VAL A 72 25.68 -19.30 12.33
C VAL A 72 25.44 -17.82 12.62
N ALA A 73 26.48 -17.11 13.06
CA ALA A 73 26.39 -15.68 13.36
C ALA A 73 25.99 -14.80 12.17
N ALA A 74 26.38 -15.17 10.94
CA ALA A 74 26.01 -14.42 9.73
C ALA A 74 24.54 -14.65 9.36
N VAL A 75 24.05 -15.88 9.55
CA VAL A 75 22.64 -16.25 9.31
C VAL A 75 21.73 -15.63 10.37
N ASP A 76 22.09 -15.73 11.65
CA ASP A 76 21.31 -15.15 12.75
C ASP A 76 21.17 -13.63 12.62
N ALA A 77 22.25 -12.94 12.22
CA ALA A 77 22.21 -11.50 11.96
C ALA A 77 21.30 -11.13 10.78
N ALA A 78 21.16 -12.01 9.78
CA ALA A 78 20.27 -11.78 8.66
C ALA A 78 18.82 -12.09 9.01
N LEU A 79 18.56 -13.18 9.75
CA LEU A 79 17.24 -13.52 10.28
C LEU A 79 16.72 -12.41 11.20
N GLY A 80 17.57 -11.82 12.05
CA GLY A 80 17.21 -10.66 12.86
C GLY A 80 16.77 -9.46 12.03
N ARG A 81 17.45 -9.17 10.91
CA ARG A 81 17.02 -8.08 9.99
C ARG A 81 15.70 -8.39 9.28
N VAL A 82 15.45 -9.65 8.95
CA VAL A 82 14.18 -10.09 8.38
C VAL A 82 13.07 -9.96 9.43
N GLU A 83 13.29 -10.41 10.67
CA GLU A 83 12.37 -10.24 11.80
C GLU A 83 12.02 -8.77 12.04
N ASP A 84 13.02 -7.87 12.07
CA ASP A 84 12.80 -6.43 12.22
C ASP A 84 11.94 -5.85 11.09
N ALA A 85 12.15 -6.31 9.85
CA ALA A 85 11.36 -5.89 8.70
C ALA A 85 9.90 -6.41 8.77
N PHE A 86 9.70 -7.65 9.21
CA PHE A 86 8.37 -8.21 9.45
C PHE A 86 7.67 -7.51 10.62
N ALA A 87 8.38 -7.19 11.70
CA ALA A 87 7.84 -6.47 12.85
C ALA A 87 7.52 -5.00 12.50
N ALA A 88 8.30 -4.35 11.65
CA ALA A 88 7.99 -3.02 11.13
C ALA A 88 6.75 -3.06 10.23
N ARG A 89 6.67 -4.01 9.30
CA ARG A 89 5.51 -4.20 8.40
C ARG A 89 4.25 -4.61 9.16
N ALA A 90 4.35 -5.44 10.19
CA ALA A 90 3.23 -5.82 11.05
C ALA A 90 2.72 -4.62 11.86
N ARG A 91 3.62 -3.80 12.42
CA ARG A 91 3.24 -2.54 13.09
C ARG A 91 2.59 -1.56 12.14
N GLU A 92 3.13 -1.38 10.93
CA GLU A 92 2.49 -0.56 9.89
C GLU A 92 1.13 -1.11 9.49
N ARG A 93 0.98 -2.45 9.37
CA ARG A 93 -0.31 -3.10 9.10
C ARG A 93 -1.31 -2.87 10.22
N VAL A 94 -0.93 -3.00 11.49
CA VAL A 94 -1.82 -2.78 12.64
C VAL A 94 -2.20 -1.31 12.75
N VAL A 95 -1.25 -0.38 12.61
CA VAL A 95 -1.52 1.07 12.57
C VAL A 95 -2.46 1.42 11.40
N LYS A 96 -2.29 0.77 10.25
CA LYS A 96 -3.10 0.97 9.05
C LYS A 96 -4.46 0.23 9.10
N ALA A 97 -4.55 -0.91 9.77
CA ALA A 97 -5.77 -1.73 9.83
C ALA A 97 -6.71 -1.28 10.97
N GLU A 98 -6.17 -0.96 12.15
CA GLU A 98 -7.00 -0.61 13.32
C GLU A 98 -7.34 0.89 13.38
N GLY A 99 -6.50 1.76 12.79
CA GLY A 99 -6.73 3.21 12.71
C GLY A 99 -7.23 3.67 11.34
N ALA A 100 -6.54 3.31 10.25
CA ALA A 100 -6.95 3.78 8.92
C ALA A 100 -8.09 2.96 8.31
N GLY A 101 -8.36 1.71 8.72
CA GLY A 101 -9.45 0.90 8.16
C GLY A 101 -10.83 1.53 8.36
N VAL A 102 -11.18 1.89 9.60
CA VAL A 102 -12.47 2.53 9.92
C VAL A 102 -12.57 3.93 9.29
N TRP A 103 -11.48 4.71 9.34
CA TRP A 103 -11.47 6.07 8.78
C TRP A 103 -11.50 6.09 7.25
N VAL A 104 -10.84 5.13 6.58
CA VAL A 104 -10.86 4.97 5.12
C VAL A 104 -12.22 4.43 4.65
N GLU A 105 -12.83 3.49 5.37
CA GLU A 105 -14.20 3.04 5.04
C GLU A 105 -15.21 4.18 5.23
N GLN A 106 -15.06 4.99 6.27
CA GLN A 106 -15.90 6.17 6.49
C GLN A 106 -15.67 7.25 5.42
N ALA A 107 -14.41 7.52 5.04
CA ALA A 107 -14.07 8.43 3.94
C ALA A 107 -14.56 7.90 2.58
N ARG A 108 -14.55 6.58 2.35
CA ARG A 108 -15.13 5.95 1.16
C ARG A 108 -16.65 6.10 1.12
N ALA A 109 -17.33 5.88 2.25
CA ALA A 109 -18.77 6.08 2.34
C ALA A 109 -19.14 7.55 2.07
N GLU A 110 -18.39 8.49 2.62
CA GLU A 110 -18.57 9.92 2.40
C GLU A 110 -18.29 10.33 0.94
N ALA A 111 -17.22 9.81 0.35
CA ALA A 111 -16.91 9.98 -1.07
C ALA A 111 -18.06 9.50 -1.97
N GLN A 112 -18.69 8.36 -1.63
CA GLN A 112 -19.82 7.84 -2.39
C GLN A 112 -21.04 8.76 -2.30
N LEU A 113 -21.33 9.33 -1.11
CA LEU A 113 -22.41 10.31 -0.95
C LEU A 113 -22.17 11.57 -1.80
N ILE A 114 -20.93 12.06 -1.85
CA ILE A 114 -20.54 13.19 -2.69
C ILE A 114 -20.75 12.83 -4.17
N LEU A 115 -20.31 11.65 -4.62
CA LEU A 115 -20.51 11.18 -5.99
C LEU A 115 -21.99 11.07 -6.36
N ASP A 116 -22.82 10.54 -5.47
CA ASP A 116 -24.26 10.40 -5.70
C ASP A 116 -24.95 11.77 -5.81
N HIS A 117 -24.51 12.75 -5.01
CA HIS A 117 -24.98 14.13 -5.13
C HIS A 117 -24.57 14.76 -6.48
N LEU A 118 -23.31 14.58 -6.89
CA LEU A 118 -22.76 15.17 -8.11
C LEU A 118 -23.19 14.42 -9.39
N ALA A 119 -23.75 13.21 -9.27
CA ALA A 119 -24.30 12.43 -10.38
C ALA A 119 -25.56 13.07 -10.99
N ARG A 120 -26.19 14.03 -10.30
CA ARG A 120 -27.32 14.80 -10.81
C ARG A 120 -26.93 15.59 -12.08
N PRO A 121 -27.90 15.86 -12.98
CA PRO A 121 -27.64 16.64 -14.19
C PRO A 121 -26.99 17.99 -13.86
N SER A 122 -26.09 18.44 -14.74
CA SER A 122 -25.51 19.79 -14.66
C SER A 122 -26.61 20.84 -14.48
N ARG A 123 -26.32 21.89 -13.71
CA ARG A 123 -27.26 22.95 -13.32
C ARG A 123 -28.40 22.53 -12.39
N HIS A 124 -28.43 21.27 -11.94
CA HIS A 124 -29.41 20.70 -11.02
C HIS A 124 -28.77 19.91 -9.86
N ARG A 125 -27.45 19.97 -9.71
CA ARG A 125 -26.72 19.34 -8.60
C ARG A 125 -27.15 19.92 -7.24
N PHE A 126 -27.07 21.24 -7.14
CA PHE A 126 -27.44 22.00 -5.94
C PHE A 126 -28.79 22.70 -6.09
N ALA A 127 -29.41 23.03 -4.96
CA ALA A 127 -30.61 23.86 -4.95
C ALA A 127 -30.28 25.30 -5.34
N ARG A 128 -31.21 25.96 -6.03
CA ARG A 128 -31.05 27.36 -6.44
C ARG A 128 -31.60 28.32 -5.40
N THR A 129 -31.02 29.51 -5.38
CA THR A 129 -31.55 30.64 -4.64
C THR A 129 -32.77 31.23 -5.38
N GLY A 130 -33.59 32.04 -4.70
CA GLY A 130 -34.74 32.69 -5.32
C GLY A 130 -34.34 33.67 -6.43
N LEU A 131 -35.25 34.03 -7.34
CA LEU A 131 -34.96 34.92 -8.48
C LEU A 131 -34.45 36.33 -8.09
N LEU A 132 -34.67 36.73 -6.83
CA LEU A 132 -34.25 38.01 -6.27
C LEU A 132 -33.00 37.88 -5.38
N THR A 133 -32.52 36.66 -5.12
CA THR A 133 -31.40 36.38 -4.23
C THR A 133 -30.16 36.03 -5.06
N PHE A 134 -28.99 36.39 -4.53
CA PHE A 134 -27.71 35.99 -5.10
C PHE A 134 -27.28 34.64 -4.56
N GLY A 135 -26.52 33.91 -5.36
CA GLY A 135 -25.80 32.71 -4.95
C GLY A 135 -24.63 32.49 -5.88
N TYR A 136 -23.92 31.38 -5.73
CA TYR A 136 -22.76 31.10 -6.56
C TYR A 136 -23.15 30.83 -8.02
N ARG A 137 -22.28 31.28 -8.93
CA ARG A 137 -22.44 31.11 -10.36
C ARG A 137 -22.44 29.63 -10.73
N VAL A 138 -23.55 29.18 -11.31
CA VAL A 138 -23.84 27.77 -11.62
C VAL A 138 -22.75 27.14 -12.47
N ASP A 139 -22.28 27.81 -13.52
CA ASP A 139 -21.28 27.24 -14.43
C ASP A 139 -19.89 27.06 -13.75
N GLU A 140 -19.51 27.95 -12.83
CA GLU A 140 -18.24 27.87 -12.12
C GLU A 140 -18.27 26.73 -11.09
N VAL A 141 -19.38 26.60 -10.34
CA VAL A 141 -19.62 25.49 -9.41
C VAL A 141 -19.65 24.15 -10.16
N ASP A 142 -20.36 24.06 -11.29
CA ASP A 142 -20.42 22.83 -12.07
C ASP A 142 -19.05 22.40 -12.63
N HIS A 143 -18.18 23.35 -12.93
CA HIS A 143 -16.81 23.07 -13.35
C HIS A 143 -15.99 22.44 -12.21
N VAL A 144 -16.03 23.02 -11.02
CA VAL A 144 -15.35 22.47 -9.83
C VAL A 144 -15.92 21.10 -9.47
N ALA A 145 -17.24 20.96 -9.43
CA ALA A 145 -17.91 19.69 -9.21
C ALA A 145 -17.46 18.60 -10.19
N SER A 146 -17.25 18.94 -11.46
CA SER A 146 -16.77 17.97 -12.45
C SER A 146 -15.33 17.52 -12.19
N ARG A 147 -14.47 18.40 -11.65
CA ARG A 147 -13.13 18.03 -11.20
C ARG A 147 -13.15 17.12 -9.97
N ILE A 148 -14.06 17.38 -9.03
CA ILE A 148 -14.27 16.52 -7.85
C ILE A 148 -14.69 15.11 -8.29
N VAL A 149 -15.63 14.99 -9.23
CA VAL A 149 -16.04 13.69 -9.77
C VAL A 149 -14.88 12.93 -10.39
N ARG A 150 -14.03 13.61 -11.18
CA ARG A 150 -12.84 13.00 -11.79
C ARG A 150 -11.82 12.55 -10.76
N TYR A 151 -11.57 13.35 -9.72
CA TYR A 151 -10.72 12.93 -8.61
C TYR A 151 -11.25 11.67 -7.94
N LEU A 152 -12.54 11.66 -7.56
CA LEU A 152 -13.14 10.56 -6.82
C LEU A 152 -13.34 9.28 -7.64
N ARG A 153 -13.54 9.37 -8.97
CA ARG A 153 -13.72 8.20 -9.85
C ARG A 153 -12.44 7.74 -10.54
N ASP A 154 -11.70 8.68 -11.12
CA ASP A 154 -10.59 8.41 -12.03
C ASP A 154 -9.23 8.57 -11.31
N GLY A 155 -9.20 9.14 -10.09
CA GLY A 155 -7.98 9.38 -9.33
C GLY A 155 -7.17 10.59 -9.80
N ASP A 156 -7.80 11.51 -10.57
CA ASP A 156 -7.16 12.74 -11.07
C ASP A 156 -6.58 13.59 -9.93
N ALA A 157 -5.41 14.22 -10.12
CA ALA A 157 -4.81 15.04 -9.09
C ALA A 157 -5.69 16.26 -8.70
N LEU A 158 -6.25 16.24 -7.49
CA LEU A 158 -6.95 17.35 -6.86
C LEU A 158 -6.49 17.48 -5.40
N SER A 159 -6.04 18.67 -5.01
CA SER A 159 -5.57 18.93 -3.64
C SER A 159 -6.60 19.69 -2.81
N ALA A 160 -6.59 19.46 -1.50
CA ALA A 160 -7.43 20.19 -0.54
C ALA A 160 -7.21 21.72 -0.63
N GLU A 161 -5.98 22.16 -0.91
CA GLU A 161 -5.66 23.58 -1.04
C GLU A 161 -6.28 24.23 -2.29
N GLN A 162 -6.36 23.49 -3.40
CA GLN A 162 -7.06 23.95 -4.60
C GLN A 162 -8.56 24.09 -4.37
N LEU A 163 -9.16 23.26 -3.53
CA LEU A 163 -10.56 23.36 -3.14
C LEU A 163 -10.81 24.54 -2.20
N ARG A 164 -9.96 24.74 -1.18
CA ARG A 164 -10.06 25.90 -0.27
C ARG A 164 -9.90 27.24 -0.97
N SER A 165 -9.08 27.29 -2.02
CA SER A 165 -8.87 28.48 -2.84
C SER A 165 -9.92 28.66 -3.95
N ALA A 166 -10.88 27.74 -4.08
CA ALA A 166 -11.95 27.88 -5.05
C ALA A 166 -12.88 29.03 -4.64
N ALA A 167 -12.90 30.09 -5.46
CA ALA A 167 -13.80 31.22 -5.29
C ALA A 167 -14.78 31.29 -6.45
N PHE A 168 -16.06 31.45 -6.13
CA PHE A 168 -17.14 31.56 -7.12
C PHE A 168 -17.65 32.99 -7.18
N ARG A 169 -17.97 33.46 -8.39
CA ARG A 169 -18.66 34.73 -8.57
C ARG A 169 -20.12 34.61 -8.15
N MET A 170 -20.69 35.73 -7.68
CA MET A 170 -22.12 35.82 -7.39
C MET A 170 -22.96 35.99 -8.67
N GLN A 171 -24.09 35.30 -8.71
CA GLN A 171 -25.10 35.39 -9.78
C GLN A 171 -26.51 35.35 -9.17
N ARG A 172 -27.44 36.10 -9.76
CA ARG A 172 -28.88 36.01 -9.40
C ARG A 172 -29.46 34.65 -9.77
N GLY A 173 -30.18 34.03 -8.84
CA GLY A 173 -30.70 32.66 -9.02
C GLY A 173 -29.60 31.61 -9.17
N GLY A 174 -28.42 31.90 -8.62
CA GLY A 174 -27.30 30.97 -8.54
C GLY A 174 -27.57 29.80 -7.61
N TYR A 175 -26.54 28.98 -7.39
CA TYR A 175 -26.60 27.93 -6.39
C TYR A 175 -26.54 28.48 -4.98
N ARG A 176 -27.21 27.78 -4.07
CA ARG A 176 -27.17 28.04 -2.64
C ARG A 176 -25.76 27.84 -2.11
N GLU A 177 -25.20 28.91 -1.58
CA GLU A 177 -23.82 28.97 -1.07
C GLU A 177 -23.63 27.91 0.00
N GLU A 178 -24.61 27.78 0.91
CA GLU A 178 -24.58 26.83 2.01
C GLU A 178 -24.45 25.36 1.57
N GLN A 179 -25.04 24.98 0.43
CA GLN A 179 -24.95 23.61 -0.08
C GLN A 179 -23.65 23.35 -0.84
N VAL A 180 -23.14 24.38 -1.52
CA VAL A 180 -21.88 24.28 -2.26
C VAL A 180 -20.73 24.18 -1.28
N ASP A 181 -20.69 25.07 -0.29
CA ASP A 181 -19.62 25.11 0.71
C ASP A 181 -19.57 23.81 1.53
N ALA A 182 -20.73 23.30 1.97
CA ALA A 182 -20.80 22.02 2.67
C ALA A 182 -20.25 20.84 1.84
N LEU A 183 -20.48 20.83 0.52
CA LEU A 183 -19.94 19.79 -0.35
C LEU A 183 -18.43 19.93 -0.54
N LEU A 184 -17.91 21.16 -0.63
CA LEU A 184 -16.48 21.40 -0.73
C LEU A 184 -15.75 21.00 0.55
N ASP A 185 -16.32 21.33 1.71
CA ASP A 185 -15.79 20.95 3.02
C ASP A 185 -15.74 19.42 3.17
N ALA A 186 -16.85 18.72 2.89
CA ALA A 186 -16.89 17.26 2.91
C ALA A 186 -15.87 16.63 1.94
N THR A 187 -15.67 17.25 0.77
CA THR A 187 -14.65 16.78 -0.19
C THR A 187 -13.23 16.98 0.34
N ILE A 188 -12.96 18.10 1.01
CA ILE A 188 -11.66 18.38 1.65
C ILE A 188 -11.37 17.35 2.74
N ASP A 189 -12.36 17.03 3.58
CA ASP A 189 -12.23 16.04 4.65
C ASP A 189 -11.89 14.66 4.09
N VAL A 190 -12.55 14.24 3.00
CA VAL A 190 -12.23 12.99 2.27
C VAL A 190 -10.79 13.01 1.74
N ILE A 191 -10.33 14.12 1.11
CA ILE A 191 -8.96 14.23 0.59
C ILE A 191 -7.93 14.11 1.71
N LEU A 192 -8.20 14.70 2.88
CA LEU A 192 -7.32 14.64 4.03
C LEU A 192 -7.30 13.26 4.68
N ALA A 193 -8.43 12.56 4.71
CA ALA A 193 -8.55 11.23 5.29
C ALA A 193 -7.83 10.13 4.48
N VAL A 194 -7.63 10.34 3.17
CA VAL A 194 -7.00 9.37 2.26
C VAL A 194 -5.48 9.59 2.11
N ARG A 195 -4.93 10.67 2.69
CA ARG A 195 -3.52 11.06 2.54
C ARG A 195 -2.58 10.46 3.58
#